data_AF-A0A962Y9W5-F1
#
_entry.id   AF-A0A962Y9W5-F1
#
_cell.length_a   1.000
_cell.length_b   1.000
_cell.length_c   1.000
_cell.angle_alpha   90.00
_cell.angle_beta   90.00
_cell.angle_gamma   90.00
#
_symmetry.space_group_name_H-M   'P 1'
#
loop_
_entity.id
_entity.type
_entity.pdbx_description
1 polymer ?
#
loop_
_entity_poly.entity_id
_entity_poly.type
_entity_poly.pdbx_seq_one_letter_code
_entity_poly.pdbx_strand_id
1 'polypeptide(L)'
;RFNIPASSLPEFYKQRLLALKDQRLSKDGSIIIKAQDSRSQEQNKADALRRLQDLIKSVSVLEKPRKPTKPTRSSRRKRVDSKVKHGRLKSLRGPVRPSD
;
A
#
# COMPACT_ATOMS: atom_id res chain seq x y z
N ARG A 1 8.43 -9.11 -26.53
CA ARG A 1 9.03 -9.67 -25.29
C ARG A 1 10.07 -8.69 -24.80
N PHE A 2 10.10 -8.41 -23.50
CA PHE A 2 11.09 -7.52 -22.88
C PHE A 2 11.78 -8.25 -21.74
N ASN A 3 13.11 -8.33 -21.76
CA ASN A 3 13.88 -9.01 -20.71
C ASN A 3 14.32 -8.00 -19.66
N ILE A 4 13.84 -8.14 -18.41
CA ILE A 4 14.17 -7.22 -17.32
C ILE A 4 15.64 -7.34 -16.90
N PRO A 5 16.18 -8.54 -16.56
CA PRO A 5 17.59 -8.68 -16.16
C PRO A 5 18.59 -8.10 -17.17
N ALA A 6 18.38 -8.37 -18.46
CA ALA A 6 19.27 -7.93 -19.54
C ALA A 6 19.07 -6.46 -19.96
N SER A 7 18.06 -5.77 -19.41
CA SER A 7 17.78 -4.38 -19.77
C SER A 7 18.78 -3.40 -19.15
N SER A 8 18.87 -2.20 -19.74
CA SER A 8 19.63 -1.06 -19.22
C SER A 8 18.92 -0.30 -18.09
N LEU A 9 17.85 -0.86 -17.52
CA LEU A 9 17.13 -0.23 -16.41
C LEU A 9 18.00 -0.22 -15.14
N PRO A 10 17.94 0.85 -14.33
CA PRO A 10 18.51 0.85 -13.00
C PRO A 10 18.02 -0.33 -12.14
N GLU A 11 18.90 -0.83 -11.27
CA GLU A 11 18.65 -2.04 -10.49
C GLU A 11 17.38 -1.96 -9.63
N PHE A 12 17.07 -0.79 -9.07
CA PHE A 12 15.85 -0.60 -8.29
C PHE A 12 14.56 -0.83 -9.10
N TYR A 13 14.55 -0.47 -10.38
CA TYR A 13 13.41 -0.76 -11.27
C TYR A 13 13.33 -2.24 -11.57
N LYS A 14 14.48 -2.88 -11.84
CA LYS A 14 14.53 -4.33 -12.10
C LYS A 14 13.95 -5.12 -10.93
N GLN A 15 14.39 -4.82 -9.71
CA GLN A 15 13.90 -5.47 -8.50
C GLN A 15 12.40 -5.28 -8.30
N ARG A 16 11.88 -4.06 -8.50
CA ARG A 16 10.45 -3.78 -8.39
C ARG A 16 9.61 -4.47 -9.46
N LEU A 17 10.11 -4.50 -10.70
CA LEU A 17 9.45 -5.21 -11.80
C LEU A 17 9.43 -6.73 -11.58
N LEU A 18 10.49 -7.29 -10.99
CA LEU A 18 10.55 -8.72 -10.65
C LEU A 18 9.71 -9.06 -9.42
N ALA A 19 9.51 -8.12 -8.49
CA ALA A 19 8.66 -8.28 -7.32
C ALA A 19 7.16 -8.11 -7.62
N LEU A 20 6.80 -7.54 -8.78
CA LEU A 20 5.42 -7.41 -9.22
C LEU A 20 4.79 -8.78 -9.45
N LYS A 21 3.60 -8.99 -8.87
CA LYS A 21 2.75 -10.15 -9.18
C LYS A 21 1.90 -9.84 -10.41
N ASP A 22 2.53 -9.79 -11.58
CA ASP A 22 1.85 -9.62 -12.87
C ASP A 22 1.85 -10.96 -13.64
N GLN A 23 0.71 -11.32 -14.25
CA GLN A 23 0.57 -12.51 -15.09
C GLN A 23 1.40 -12.44 -16.38
N ARG A 24 1.78 -11.22 -16.80
CA ARG A 24 2.61 -10.97 -17.99
C ARG A 24 4.08 -11.26 -17.74
N LEU A 25 4.49 -11.44 -16.48
CA LEU A 25 5.86 -11.75 -16.07
C LEU A 25 6.07 -13.27 -16.09
N SER A 26 7.04 -13.71 -16.88
CA SER A 26 7.47 -15.11 -16.90
C SER A 26 8.54 -15.37 -15.83
N LYS A 27 8.73 -16.66 -15.46
CA LYS A 27 9.66 -17.09 -14.41
C LYS A 27 11.13 -16.71 -14.66
N ASP A 28 11.49 -16.52 -15.92
CA ASP A 28 12.80 -16.07 -16.37
C ASP A 28 13.00 -14.54 -16.27
N GLY A 29 12.02 -13.80 -15.74
CA GLY A 29 12.10 -12.35 -15.62
C GLY A 29 11.85 -11.62 -16.94
N SER A 30 11.12 -12.24 -17.88
CA SER A 30 10.73 -11.61 -19.13
C SER A 30 9.25 -11.22 -19.15
N ILE A 31 8.96 -10.00 -19.60
CA ILE A 31 7.61 -9.47 -19.78
C ILE A 31 7.12 -9.79 -21.19
N ILE A 32 5.96 -10.45 -21.28
CA ILE A 32 5.29 -10.79 -22.53
C ILE A 32 4.02 -9.94 -22.65
N ILE A 33 4.05 -8.93 -23.52
CA ILE A 33 2.88 -8.09 -23.85
C ILE A 33 2.38 -8.51 -25.22
N LYS A 34 1.08 -8.81 -25.30
CA LYS A 34 0.35 -9.02 -26.56
C LYS A 34 -0.50 -7.77 -26.83
N ALA A 35 -0.49 -7.29 -28.06
CA ALA A 35 -1.35 -6.23 -28.57
C ALA A 35 -1.91 -6.69 -29.92
N GLN A 36 -3.23 -6.82 -30.02
CA GLN A 36 -3.93 -7.42 -31.16
C GLN A 36 -5.25 -6.71 -31.47
N ASP A 37 -5.39 -5.46 -31.00
CA ASP A 37 -6.67 -4.74 -31.01
C ASP A 37 -6.97 -4.06 -32.36
N SER A 38 -5.95 -3.90 -33.19
CA SER A 38 -6.06 -3.24 -34.49
C SER A 38 -5.58 -4.13 -35.62
N ARG A 39 -6.01 -3.81 -36.85
CA ARG A 39 -5.55 -4.49 -38.06
C ARG A 39 -4.14 -4.09 -38.49
N SER A 40 -3.65 -2.92 -38.05
CA SER A 40 -2.33 -2.41 -38.42
C SER A 40 -1.26 -2.87 -37.44
N GLN A 41 -0.15 -3.41 -37.96
CA GLN A 41 1.00 -3.79 -37.16
C GLN A 41 1.60 -2.58 -36.42
N GLU A 42 1.62 -1.40 -37.05
CA GLU A 42 2.18 -0.18 -36.45
C GLU A 42 1.38 0.26 -35.23
N GLN A 43 0.05 0.22 -35.33
CA GLN A 43 -0.85 0.54 -34.24
C GLN A 43 -0.68 -0.46 -33.08
N ASN A 44 -0.62 -1.76 -33.39
CA ASN A 44 -0.38 -2.79 -32.37
C ASN A 44 1.01 -2.64 -31.72
N LYS A 45 2.05 -2.25 -32.48
CA LYS A 45 3.39 -1.99 -31.96
C LYS A 45 3.40 -0.78 -31.03
N ALA A 46 2.76 0.32 -31.42
CA ALA A 46 2.63 1.51 -30.60
C ALA A 46 1.88 1.22 -29.30
N ASP A 47 0.81 0.42 -29.38
CA ASP A 47 0.04 0.01 -28.22
C ASP A 47 0.82 -0.89 -27.25
N ALA A 48 1.56 -1.88 -27.77
CA ALA A 48 2.43 -2.72 -26.95
C ALA A 48 3.51 -1.90 -26.23
N LEU A 49 4.10 -0.91 -26.90
CA LEU A 49 5.08 0.00 -26.29
C LEU A 49 4.44 0.88 -25.21
N ARG A 50 3.22 1.38 -25.43
CA ARG A 50 2.49 2.17 -24.42
C ARG A 50 2.22 1.35 -23.17
N ARG A 51 1.69 0.13 -23.32
CA ARG A 51 1.46 -0.81 -22.20
C ARG A 51 2.74 -1.12 -21.43
N LEU A 52 3.87 -1.27 -22.13
CA LEU A 52 5.18 -1.49 -21.49
C LEU A 52 5.61 -0.26 -20.68
N GLN A 53 5.49 0.94 -21.25
CA GLN A 53 5.82 2.18 -20.55
C GLN A 53 4.95 2.38 -19.31
N ASP A 54 3.66 2.12 -19.40
CA ASP A 54 2.74 2.26 -18.28
C ASP A 54 3.05 1.26 -17.15
N LEU A 55 3.44 0.03 -17.50
CA LEU A 55 3.90 -0.96 -16.54
C LEU A 55 5.21 -0.53 -15.84
N ILE A 56 6.15 0.07 -16.57
CA ILE A 56 7.40 0.57 -15.98
C ILE A 56 7.11 1.81 -15.10
N LYS A 57 6.16 2.66 -15.49
CA LYS A 57 5.73 3.82 -14.69
C LYS A 57 5.01 3.41 -13.41
N SER A 58 4.26 2.30 -13.40
CA SER A 58 3.56 1.86 -12.18
C SER A 58 4.54 1.54 -11.04
N VAL A 59 5.71 0.99 -11.35
CA VAL A 59 6.76 0.70 -10.37
C VAL A 59 7.67 1.89 -10.05
N SER A 60 7.63 2.96 -10.84
CA SER A 60 8.46 4.13 -10.60
C SER A 60 7.95 4.98 -9.45
N VAL A 61 6.66 4.88 -9.13
CA VAL A 61 6.07 5.58 -8.01
C VAL A 61 6.55 4.95 -6.70
N LEU A 62 7.30 5.73 -5.92
CA LEU A 62 7.67 5.40 -4.55
C LEU A 62 6.52 5.80 -3.63
N GLU A 63 5.77 4.82 -3.12
CA GLU A 63 4.81 5.12 -2.04
C GLU A 63 5.56 5.58 -0.79
N LYS A 64 5.17 6.74 -0.26
CA LYS A 64 5.75 7.25 0.98
C LYS A 64 5.31 6.36 2.14
N PRO A 65 6.25 5.81 2.95
CA PRO A 65 5.86 4.95 4.06
C PRO A 65 4.98 5.72 5.04
N ARG A 66 3.86 5.11 5.43
CA ARG A 66 2.96 5.68 6.43
C ARG A 66 3.67 5.74 7.78
N LYS A 67 3.78 6.93 8.36
CA LYS A 67 4.19 7.08 9.76
C LYS A 67 2.97 6.82 10.65
N PRO A 68 3.05 5.90 11.64
CA PRO A 68 1.92 5.63 12.52
C PRO A 68 1.58 6.89 13.33
N THR A 69 0.29 7.18 13.45
CA THR A 69 -0.18 8.30 14.26
C THR A 69 -0.27 7.89 15.73
N LYS A 70 0.16 8.77 16.63
CA LYS A 70 -0.04 8.59 18.07
C LYS A 70 -1.48 8.99 18.43
N PRO A 71 -2.10 8.43 19.49
CA PRO A 71 -3.39 8.90 19.99
C PRO A 71 -3.36 10.40 20.29
N THR A 72 -4.46 11.09 19.98
CA THR A 72 -4.54 12.54 20.15
C THR A 72 -4.47 12.94 21.62
N ARG A 73 -4.02 14.18 21.91
CA ARG A 73 -3.97 14.70 23.29
C ARG A 73 -5.36 14.70 23.94
N SER A 74 -6.40 15.03 23.17
CA SER A 74 -7.78 15.02 23.64
C SER A 74 -8.27 13.61 23.97
N SER A 75 -7.94 12.61 23.16
CA SER A 75 -8.25 11.19 23.44
C SER A 75 -7.61 10.72 24.74
N ARG A 76 -6.33 11.05 24.97
CA ARG A 76 -5.64 10.71 26.23
C ARG A 76 -6.30 11.36 27.44
N ARG A 77 -6.70 12.64 27.34
CA ARG A 77 -7.38 13.37 28.41
C ARG A 77 -8.75 12.75 28.74
N LYS A 78 -9.60 12.58 27.72
CA LYS A 78 -10.93 11.95 27.85
C LYS A 78 -10.86 10.57 28.50
N ARG A 79 -9.85 9.75 28.14
CA ARG A 79 -9.65 8.43 28.75
C ARG A 79 -9.42 8.52 30.26
N VAL A 80 -8.58 9.47 30.70
CA VAL A 80 -8.31 9.69 32.13
C VAL A 80 -9.55 10.23 32.83
N ASP A 81 -10.23 11.22 32.23
CA ASP A 81 -11.44 11.82 32.81
C ASP A 81 -12.55 10.77 32.98
N SER A 82 -12.77 9.91 31.98
CA SER A 82 -13.70 8.78 32.08
C SER A 82 -13.29 7.81 33.18
N LYS A 83 -12.00 7.48 33.31
CA LYS A 83 -11.50 6.60 34.39
C LYS A 83 -11.81 7.22 35.77
N VAL A 84 -11.58 8.51 35.94
CA VAL A 84 -11.86 9.23 37.20
C VAL A 84 -13.37 9.26 37.47
N LYS A 85 -14.20 9.58 36.47
CA LYS A 85 -15.66 9.60 36.59
C LYS A 85 -16.20 8.23 37.03
N HIS A 86 -15.75 7.15 36.40
CA HIS A 86 -16.15 5.80 36.79
C HIS A 86 -15.67 5.43 38.20
N GLY A 87 -14.47 5.83 38.61
CA GLY A 87 -13.98 5.64 39.97
C GLY A 87 -14.89 6.31 41.02
N ARG A 88 -15.25 7.58 40.78
CA ARG A 88 -16.19 8.34 41.65
C ARG A 88 -17.58 7.70 41.69
N LEU A 89 -18.10 7.27 40.54
CA LEU A 89 -19.39 6.57 40.50
C LEU A 89 -19.35 5.25 41.26
N LYS A 90 -18.23 4.52 41.25
CA LYS A 90 -18.07 3.28 42.02
C LYS A 90 -17.99 3.54 43.52
N SER A 91 -17.28 4.58 43.97
CA SER A 91 -17.18 4.90 45.40
C SER A 91 -18.53 5.28 46.00
N LEU A 92 -19.35 6.04 45.25
CA LEU A 92 -20.70 6.42 45.67
C LEU A 92 -21.68 5.24 45.71
N ARG A 93 -21.42 4.16 44.97
CA ARG A 93 -22.21 2.92 45.00
C ARG A 93 -21.77 1.95 46.10
N GLY A 94 -20.72 2.28 46.86
CA GLY A 94 -20.30 1.45 47.99
C GLY A 94 -21.43 1.29 49.00
N PRO A 95 -21.42 0.19 49.79
CA PRO A 95 -22.46 -0.05 50.78
C PRO A 95 -22.55 1.13 51.76
N VAL A 96 -23.74 1.71 51.86
CA VAL A 96 -24.03 2.74 52.86
C VAL A 96 -24.00 2.05 54.21
N ARG A 97 -22.97 2.32 55.03
CA ARG A 97 -22.97 1.88 56.42
C ARG A 97 -24.04 2.71 57.14
N PRO A 98 -25.02 2.09 57.81
CA PRO A 98 -25.92 2.83 58.67
C PRO A 98 -25.05 3.48 59.76
N SER A 99 -25.16 4.80 59.91
CA SER A 99 -24.60 5.51 61.05
C SER A 99 -25.44 5.20 62.29
N ASP A 100 -24.80 5.07 63.45
CA ASP A 100 -25.44 5.20 64.76
C ASP A 100 -26.20 6.54 64.88
#